data_AF-A0A838EH48-F1
#
_entry.id   AF-A0A838EH48-F1
#
_cell.length_a   1.000
_cell.length_b   1.000
_cell.length_c   1.000
_cell.angle_alpha   90.00
_cell.angle_beta   90.00
_cell.angle_gamma   90.00
#
_symmetry.space_group_name_H-M   'P 1'
#
loop_
_entity.id
_entity.type
_entity.pdbx_description
1 polymer ?
#
loop_
_entity_poly.entity_id
_entity_poly.type
_entity_poly.pdbx_seq_one_letter_code
_entity_poly.pdbx_strand_id
1 'polypeptide(L)'
;TLVDYLHEWETWSAQILESHLSYPVLMYYRSLHERQSWLAALTAILDTSALLIVGFEDISIPSARFTFAMARHAAVDLAQVFETPPPEAMQTRLSSTDFIHLRDGLAEVGLHFRNEDEAEQRLGDLCRIYEPFVQALAEHLLVNLPPWIPASRTVDDWQTSAWDHFAQWSPEKLEEITHNIVDHRKKVRATREEEHHQHTSGAEEQHVEKGVS
;
A
#
# COMPACT_ATOMS: atom_id res chain seq x y z
N THR A 1 1.25 -1.84 13.50
CA THR A 1 0.50 -3.06 13.08
C THR A 1 -0.49 -2.65 12.00
N LEU A 2 -1.15 -3.56 11.28
CA LEU A 2 -2.17 -3.18 10.28
C LEU A 2 -3.33 -2.39 10.90
N VAL A 3 -3.69 -2.67 12.16
CA VAL A 3 -4.71 -1.93 12.89
C VAL A 3 -4.30 -0.47 13.10
N ASP A 4 -3.03 -0.22 13.44
CA ASP A 4 -2.51 1.14 13.64
C ASP A 4 -2.57 1.94 12.33
N TYR A 5 -2.17 1.32 11.20
CA TYR A 5 -2.27 1.97 9.89
C TYR A 5 -3.71 2.31 9.50
N LEU A 6 -4.67 1.42 9.78
CA LEU A 6 -6.09 1.70 9.51
C LEU A 6 -6.62 2.88 10.34
N HIS A 7 -6.18 2.99 11.59
CA HIS A 7 -6.54 4.11 12.44
C HIS A 7 -5.90 5.43 11.98
N GLU A 8 -4.65 5.38 11.53
CA GLU A 8 -3.98 6.51 10.90
C GLU A 8 -4.69 6.93 9.62
N TRP A 9 -5.12 5.99 8.78
CA TRP A 9 -5.88 6.28 7.55
C TRP A 9 -7.28 6.82 7.81
N GLU A 10 -7.94 6.35 8.86
CA GLU A 10 -9.22 6.91 9.33
C GLU A 10 -9.03 8.37 9.73
N THR A 11 -8.02 8.65 10.58
CA THR A 11 -7.67 9.99 11.04
C THR A 11 -7.28 10.91 9.88
N TRP A 12 -6.45 10.40 8.96
CA TRP A 12 -6.03 11.13 7.78
C TRP A 12 -7.21 11.47 6.86
N SER A 13 -8.15 10.54 6.66
CA SER A 13 -9.35 10.80 5.86
C SER A 13 -10.21 11.91 6.47
N ALA A 14 -10.34 11.95 7.80
CA ALA A 14 -11.02 13.04 8.51
C ALA A 14 -10.29 14.38 8.34
N GLN A 15 -8.96 14.39 8.43
CA GLN A 15 -8.14 15.59 8.21
C GLN A 15 -8.21 16.11 6.76
N ILE A 16 -8.25 15.21 5.78
CA ILE A 16 -8.46 15.57 4.37
C ILE A 16 -9.82 16.24 4.20
N LEU A 17 -10.88 15.65 4.74
CA LEU A 17 -12.21 16.24 4.70
C LEU A 17 -12.21 17.63 5.37
N GLU A 18 -11.73 17.76 6.60
CA GLU A 18 -11.69 19.02 7.34
C GLU A 18 -10.92 20.11 6.59
N SER A 19 -9.72 19.79 6.09
CA SER A 19 -8.86 20.74 5.40
C SER A 19 -9.46 21.22 4.08
N HIS A 20 -10.09 20.33 3.31
CA HIS A 20 -10.66 20.67 2.01
C HIS A 20 -12.02 21.38 2.16
N LEU A 21 -12.79 21.10 3.22
CA LEU A 21 -13.96 21.90 3.58
C LEU A 21 -13.57 23.31 4.04
N SER A 22 -12.53 23.42 4.85
CA SER A 22 -12.07 24.70 5.39
C SER A 22 -11.37 25.57 4.34
N TYR A 23 -10.60 24.94 3.44
CA TYR A 23 -9.82 25.60 2.41
C TYR A 23 -9.98 24.86 1.06
N PRO A 24 -11.11 25.06 0.35
CA PRO A 24 -11.42 24.37 -0.91
C PRO A 24 -10.31 24.44 -1.96
N VAL A 25 -9.53 25.52 -1.98
CA VAL A 25 -8.39 25.69 -2.91
C VAL A 25 -7.32 24.59 -2.78
N LEU A 26 -7.19 23.96 -1.61
CA LEU A 26 -6.21 22.89 -1.37
C LEU A 26 -6.44 21.66 -2.24
N MET A 27 -7.66 21.44 -2.73
CA MET A 27 -7.98 20.33 -3.63
C MET A 27 -7.13 20.32 -4.91
N TYR A 28 -6.72 21.52 -5.38
CA TYR A 28 -5.96 21.71 -6.61
C TYR A 28 -4.45 21.63 -6.38
N TYR A 29 -3.99 21.66 -5.12
CA TYR A 29 -2.59 21.45 -4.78
C TYR A 29 -2.28 19.96 -4.87
N ARG A 30 -1.83 19.55 -6.05
CA ARG A 30 -1.31 18.20 -6.29
C ARG A 30 0.05 18.05 -5.61
N SER A 31 0.38 16.84 -5.18
CA SER A 31 1.78 16.56 -4.83
C SER A 31 2.66 16.80 -6.07
N LEU A 32 3.94 17.06 -5.84
CA LEU A 32 4.91 17.30 -6.91
C LEU A 32 5.30 16.02 -7.68
N HIS A 33 4.64 14.89 -7.42
CA HIS A 33 4.92 13.60 -8.07
C HIS A 33 3.68 13.15 -8.83
N GLU A 34 3.85 12.83 -10.12
CA GLU A 34 2.75 12.59 -11.08
C GLU A 34 1.81 11.44 -10.68
N ARG A 35 2.23 10.58 -9.73
CA ARG A 35 1.49 9.41 -9.25
C ARG A 35 0.97 9.52 -7.82
N GLN A 36 1.20 10.65 -7.13
CA GLN A 36 0.81 10.81 -5.73
C GLN A 36 -0.32 11.84 -5.59
N SER A 37 -1.55 11.44 -5.89
CA SER A 37 -2.73 12.29 -5.63
C SER A 37 -3.32 11.96 -4.27
N TRP A 38 -3.74 12.98 -3.51
CA TRP A 38 -4.54 12.77 -2.29
C TRP A 38 -5.81 11.96 -2.60
N LEU A 39 -6.40 12.17 -3.78
CA LEU A 39 -7.55 11.41 -4.24
C LEU A 39 -7.17 9.96 -4.57
N ALA A 40 -5.99 9.72 -5.15
CA ALA A 40 -5.50 8.37 -5.40
C ALA A 40 -5.25 7.61 -4.08
N ALA A 41 -4.67 8.28 -3.08
CA ALA A 41 -4.45 7.72 -1.75
C ALA A 41 -5.78 7.41 -1.04
N LEU A 42 -6.74 8.34 -1.08
CA LEU A 42 -8.09 8.12 -0.53
C LEU A 42 -8.78 6.93 -1.20
N THR A 43 -8.66 6.81 -2.53
CA THR A 43 -9.20 5.70 -3.30
C THR A 43 -8.54 4.37 -2.90
N ALA A 44 -7.23 4.32 -2.75
CA ALA A 44 -6.53 3.11 -2.31
C ALA A 44 -6.91 2.69 -0.89
N ILE A 45 -7.16 3.64 0.02
CA ILE A 45 -7.68 3.37 1.37
C ILE A 45 -9.08 2.75 1.28
N LEU A 46 -9.97 3.27 0.41
CA LEU A 46 -11.30 2.71 0.16
C LEU A 46 -11.22 1.29 -0.41
N ASP A 47 -10.41 1.07 -1.44
CA ASP A 47 -10.19 -0.24 -2.07
C ASP A 47 -9.69 -1.27 -1.04
N THR A 48 -8.67 -0.90 -0.27
CA THR A 48 -8.06 -1.77 0.76
C THR A 48 -9.03 -2.06 1.89
N SER A 49 -9.74 -1.06 2.40
CA SER A 49 -10.70 -1.27 3.49
C SER A 49 -11.92 -2.07 3.01
N ALA A 50 -12.35 -1.93 1.76
CA ALA A 50 -13.38 -2.78 1.16
C ALA A 50 -12.93 -4.25 1.11
N LEU A 51 -11.69 -4.53 0.68
CA LEU A 51 -11.13 -5.90 0.71
C LEU A 51 -11.12 -6.49 2.13
N LEU A 52 -10.67 -5.70 3.11
CA LEU A 52 -10.63 -6.13 4.51
C LEU A 52 -12.04 -6.38 5.09
N ILE A 53 -13.06 -5.66 4.61
CA ILE A 53 -14.46 -5.87 4.99
C ILE A 53 -15.01 -7.17 4.40
N VAL A 54 -14.66 -7.50 3.15
CA VAL A 54 -15.00 -8.81 2.54
C VAL A 54 -14.41 -9.94 3.38
N GLY A 55 -13.16 -9.78 3.81
CA GLY A 55 -12.52 -10.58 4.85
C GLY A 55 -11.86 -11.87 4.36
N PHE A 56 -10.86 -12.32 5.12
CA PHE A 56 -10.06 -13.50 4.83
C PHE A 56 -10.28 -14.60 5.90
N GLU A 57 -9.90 -15.84 5.60
CA GLU A 57 -10.19 -17.03 6.42
C GLU A 57 -9.69 -16.89 7.89
N ASP A 58 -8.51 -16.31 8.11
CA ASP A 58 -7.92 -16.17 9.47
C ASP A 58 -7.67 -14.72 9.90
N ILE A 59 -8.16 -13.74 9.14
CA ILE A 59 -7.94 -12.32 9.41
C ILE A 59 -9.28 -11.65 9.70
N SER A 60 -9.39 -11.07 10.89
CA SER A 60 -10.54 -10.27 11.31
C SER A 60 -10.06 -8.91 11.79
N ILE A 61 -10.42 -7.86 11.04
CA ILE A 61 -10.03 -6.49 11.36
C ILE A 61 -11.28 -5.61 11.35
N PRO A 62 -12.06 -5.59 12.44
CA PRO A 62 -13.30 -4.80 12.51
C PRO A 62 -13.08 -3.31 12.28
N SER A 63 -11.90 -2.77 12.60
CA SER A 63 -11.55 -1.36 12.42
C SER A 63 -11.58 -0.91 10.96
N ALA A 64 -11.41 -1.83 10.00
CA ALA A 64 -11.50 -1.50 8.57
C ALA A 64 -12.85 -0.88 8.20
N ARG A 65 -13.93 -1.21 8.93
CA ARG A 65 -15.26 -0.60 8.72
C ARG A 65 -15.29 0.88 9.07
N PHE A 66 -14.55 1.31 10.10
CA PHE A 66 -14.49 2.71 10.50
C PHE A 66 -13.64 3.51 9.50
N THR A 67 -12.49 2.97 9.10
CA THR A 67 -11.66 3.55 8.03
C THR A 67 -12.47 3.71 6.74
N PHE A 68 -13.17 2.66 6.31
CA PHE A 68 -14.02 2.71 5.11
C PHE A 68 -15.14 3.75 5.24
N ALA A 69 -15.83 3.78 6.38
CA ALA A 69 -16.92 4.73 6.61
C ALA A 69 -16.43 6.18 6.55
N MET A 70 -15.30 6.49 7.20
CA MET A 70 -14.72 7.83 7.21
C MET A 70 -14.18 8.23 5.82
N ALA A 71 -13.46 7.35 5.14
CA ALA A 71 -12.94 7.61 3.80
C ALA A 71 -14.08 7.82 2.77
N ARG A 72 -15.15 7.02 2.87
CA ARG A 72 -16.33 7.18 2.03
C ARG A 72 -17.04 8.50 2.31
N HIS A 73 -17.20 8.86 3.58
CA HIS A 73 -17.78 10.15 3.97
C HIS A 73 -16.98 11.30 3.38
N ALA A 74 -15.64 11.25 3.46
CA ALA A 74 -14.78 12.25 2.82
C ALA A 74 -15.02 12.34 1.31
N ALA A 75 -15.05 11.21 0.59
CA ALA A 75 -15.29 11.21 -0.85
C ALA A 75 -16.66 11.79 -1.24
N VAL A 76 -17.73 11.41 -0.52
CA VAL A 76 -19.10 11.89 -0.78
C VAL A 76 -19.23 13.38 -0.51
N ASP A 77 -18.78 13.84 0.64
CA ASP A 77 -18.93 15.24 1.04
C ASP A 77 -18.11 16.17 0.15
N LEU A 78 -16.90 15.77 -0.22
CA LEU A 78 -16.09 16.54 -1.17
C LEU A 78 -16.76 16.58 -2.55
N ALA A 79 -17.30 15.46 -3.05
CA ALA A 79 -18.03 15.47 -4.32
C ALA A 79 -19.26 16.40 -4.28
N GLN A 80 -19.96 16.49 -3.14
CA GLN A 80 -21.08 17.42 -2.96
C GLN A 80 -20.63 18.88 -2.94
N VAL A 81 -19.57 19.19 -2.19
CA VAL A 81 -19.03 20.56 -2.02
C VAL A 81 -18.49 21.10 -3.34
N PHE A 82 -17.93 20.23 -4.17
CA PHE A 82 -17.40 20.61 -5.48
C PHE A 82 -18.42 20.52 -6.60
N GLU A 83 -19.69 20.21 -6.28
CA GLU A 83 -20.78 20.10 -7.25
C GLU A 83 -20.45 19.13 -8.40
N THR A 84 -19.78 18.01 -8.07
CA THR A 84 -19.41 16.95 -9.01
C THR A 84 -20.35 15.76 -8.87
N PRO A 85 -21.54 15.78 -9.50
CA PRO A 85 -22.48 14.68 -9.39
C PRO A 85 -21.90 13.39 -9.98
N PRO A 86 -22.14 12.23 -9.37
CA PRO A 86 -21.70 10.95 -9.93
C PRO A 86 -22.31 10.72 -11.32
N PRO A 87 -21.56 10.17 -12.29
CA PRO A 87 -22.08 9.88 -13.62
C PRO A 87 -23.23 8.85 -13.58
N GLU A 88 -24.20 9.00 -14.48
CA GLU A 88 -25.40 8.15 -14.57
C GLU A 88 -25.07 6.71 -15.02
N ALA A 89 -24.03 6.54 -15.83
CA ALA A 89 -23.51 5.25 -16.25
C ALA A 89 -22.01 5.18 -15.97
N MET A 90 -21.61 4.24 -15.12
CA MET A 90 -20.22 4.07 -14.73
C MET A 90 -19.69 2.67 -15.02
N GLN A 91 -18.47 2.66 -15.55
CA GLN A 91 -17.68 1.45 -15.63
C GLN A 91 -17.08 1.19 -14.26
N THR A 92 -17.22 -0.04 -13.76
CA THR A 92 -16.54 -0.43 -12.53
C THR A 92 -15.04 -0.46 -12.75
N ARG A 93 -14.24 -0.01 -11.77
CA ARG A 93 -12.77 -0.08 -11.86
C ARG A 93 -12.26 -1.53 -11.73
N LEU A 94 -13.03 -2.42 -11.11
CA LEU A 94 -12.68 -3.82 -10.90
C LEU A 94 -13.50 -4.71 -11.84
N SER A 95 -12.92 -5.09 -12.97
CA SER A 95 -13.54 -6.08 -13.85
C SER A 95 -13.52 -7.48 -13.22
N SER A 96 -14.41 -8.39 -13.64
CA SER A 96 -14.35 -9.80 -13.19
C SER A 96 -13.03 -10.49 -13.53
N THR A 97 -12.39 -10.08 -14.63
CA THR A 97 -11.05 -10.60 -14.99
C THR A 97 -10.00 -10.10 -14.00
N ASP A 98 -10.03 -8.82 -13.64
CA ASP A 98 -9.13 -8.26 -12.64
C ASP A 98 -9.41 -8.83 -11.25
N PHE A 99 -10.67 -9.12 -10.90
CA PHE A 99 -10.99 -9.78 -9.64
C PHE A 99 -10.34 -11.16 -9.54
N ILE A 100 -10.38 -11.96 -10.62
CA ILE A 100 -9.71 -13.26 -10.66
C ILE A 100 -8.20 -13.10 -10.43
N HIS A 101 -7.55 -12.18 -11.16
CA HIS A 101 -6.12 -11.91 -10.97
C HIS A 101 -5.79 -11.42 -9.55
N LEU A 102 -6.64 -10.58 -8.96
CA LEU A 102 -6.49 -10.07 -7.60
C LEU A 102 -6.56 -11.22 -6.60
N ARG A 103 -7.58 -12.09 -6.73
CA ARG A 103 -7.75 -13.26 -5.88
C ARG A 103 -6.55 -14.21 -6.00
N ASP A 104 -6.12 -14.50 -7.22
CA ASP A 104 -5.01 -15.42 -7.46
C ASP A 104 -3.70 -14.87 -6.87
N GLY A 105 -3.43 -13.56 -7.03
CA GLY A 105 -2.27 -12.91 -6.41
C GLY A 105 -2.33 -12.84 -4.87
N LEU A 106 -3.51 -12.71 -4.28
CA LEU A 106 -3.70 -12.81 -2.83
C LEU A 106 -3.47 -14.24 -2.33
N ALA A 107 -3.92 -15.25 -3.07
CA ALA A 107 -3.71 -16.67 -2.74
C ALA A 107 -2.21 -17.04 -2.77
N GLU A 108 -1.43 -16.50 -3.71
CA GLU A 108 0.04 -16.71 -3.77
C GLU A 108 0.76 -16.27 -2.49
N VAL A 109 0.25 -15.25 -1.80
CA VAL A 109 0.80 -14.77 -0.51
C VAL A 109 0.06 -15.36 0.71
N GLY A 110 -0.81 -16.34 0.49
CA GLY A 110 -1.53 -17.07 1.54
C GLY A 110 -2.81 -16.39 2.05
N LEU A 111 -3.30 -15.35 1.37
CA LEU A 111 -4.53 -14.64 1.73
C LEU A 111 -5.72 -15.20 0.94
N HIS A 112 -6.54 -16.02 1.59
CA HIS A 112 -7.74 -16.62 1.00
C HIS A 112 -9.01 -15.95 1.56
N PHE A 113 -9.95 -15.62 0.68
CA PHE A 113 -11.22 -15.00 1.11
C PHE A 113 -12.04 -16.00 1.92
N ARG A 114 -12.72 -15.52 2.96
CA ARG A 114 -13.53 -16.41 3.82
C ARG A 114 -14.70 -17.08 3.08
N ASN A 115 -15.29 -16.37 2.13
CA ASN A 115 -16.42 -16.84 1.31
C ASN A 115 -16.06 -16.59 -0.16
N GLU A 116 -15.25 -17.46 -0.77
CA GLU A 116 -14.74 -17.23 -2.14
C GLU A 116 -15.86 -17.04 -3.18
N ASP A 117 -16.93 -17.83 -3.11
CA ASP A 117 -18.06 -17.77 -4.06
C ASP A 117 -18.82 -16.43 -4.02
N GLU A 118 -18.83 -15.75 -2.87
CA GLU A 118 -19.53 -14.46 -2.68
C GLU A 118 -18.58 -13.26 -2.70
N ALA A 119 -17.26 -13.48 -2.72
CA ALA A 119 -16.26 -12.44 -2.52
C ALA A 119 -16.33 -11.36 -3.61
N GLU A 120 -16.45 -11.75 -4.88
CA GLU A 120 -16.57 -10.82 -6.01
C GLU A 120 -17.79 -9.93 -5.86
N GLN A 121 -18.95 -10.54 -5.61
CA GLN A 121 -20.21 -9.82 -5.48
C GLN A 121 -20.15 -8.83 -4.30
N ARG A 122 -19.68 -9.28 -3.13
CA ARG A 122 -19.57 -8.42 -1.94
C ARG A 122 -18.59 -7.27 -2.16
N LEU A 123 -17.46 -7.52 -2.81
CA LEU A 123 -16.50 -6.47 -3.15
C LEU A 123 -17.11 -5.47 -4.12
N GLY A 124 -17.79 -5.94 -5.16
CA GLY A 124 -18.50 -5.09 -6.12
C GLY A 124 -19.58 -4.23 -5.47
N ASP A 125 -20.33 -4.78 -4.51
CA ASP A 125 -21.33 -4.04 -3.74
C ASP A 125 -20.72 -2.91 -2.90
N LEU A 126 -19.55 -3.16 -2.29
CA LEU A 126 -18.78 -2.13 -1.57
C LEU A 126 -18.21 -1.07 -2.53
N CYS A 127 -17.71 -1.48 -3.70
CA CYS A 127 -17.20 -0.55 -4.70
C CYS A 127 -18.29 0.41 -5.20
N ARG A 128 -19.51 -0.12 -5.43
CA ARG A 128 -20.66 0.66 -5.90
C ARG A 128 -21.04 1.83 -5.00
N ILE A 129 -20.74 1.76 -3.69
CA ILE A 129 -21.13 2.80 -2.74
C ILE A 129 -20.13 3.95 -2.61
N TYR A 130 -18.92 3.85 -3.19
CA TYR A 130 -17.91 4.93 -3.15
C TYR A 130 -17.32 5.29 -4.52
N GLU A 131 -17.18 4.33 -5.46
CA GLU A 131 -16.56 4.55 -6.78
C GLU A 131 -17.14 5.76 -7.53
N PRO A 132 -18.47 6.00 -7.51
CA PRO A 132 -19.02 7.14 -8.21
C PRO A 132 -18.55 8.51 -7.75
N PHE A 133 -18.25 8.64 -6.46
CA PHE A 133 -17.80 9.91 -5.90
C PHE A 133 -16.32 10.15 -6.19
N VAL A 134 -15.48 9.13 -6.04
CA VAL A 134 -14.05 9.26 -6.36
C VAL A 134 -13.81 9.44 -7.85
N GLN A 135 -14.63 8.85 -8.72
CA GLN A 135 -14.53 9.06 -10.16
C GLN A 135 -14.97 10.46 -10.57
N ALA A 136 -16.09 10.96 -10.05
CA ALA A 136 -16.52 12.34 -10.33
C ALA A 136 -15.47 13.37 -9.89
N LEU A 137 -14.86 13.17 -8.72
CA LEU A 137 -13.74 13.99 -8.26
C LEU A 137 -12.50 13.86 -9.16
N ALA A 138 -12.20 12.66 -9.65
CA ALA A 138 -11.06 12.41 -10.52
C ALA A 138 -11.22 13.11 -11.88
N GLU A 139 -12.41 13.04 -12.46
CA GLU A 139 -12.77 13.75 -13.69
C GLU A 139 -12.67 15.27 -13.51
N HIS A 140 -13.20 15.79 -12.40
CA HIS A 140 -13.13 17.23 -12.08
C HIS A 140 -11.69 17.72 -11.86
N LEU A 141 -10.86 16.92 -11.19
CA LEU A 141 -9.48 17.26 -10.88
C LEU A 141 -8.50 16.93 -12.02
N LEU A 142 -8.99 16.30 -13.10
CA LEU A 142 -8.17 15.77 -14.19
C LEU A 142 -7.06 14.84 -13.68
N VAL A 143 -7.43 13.92 -12.78
CA VAL A 143 -6.54 12.93 -12.16
C VAL A 143 -6.95 11.54 -12.62
N ASN A 144 -5.96 10.67 -12.88
CA ASN A 144 -6.22 9.26 -13.10
C ASN A 144 -6.34 8.55 -11.74
N LEU A 145 -7.42 7.79 -11.53
CA LEU A 145 -7.52 6.90 -10.39
C LEU A 145 -6.58 5.70 -10.54
N PRO A 146 -6.00 5.19 -9.44
CA PRO A 146 -5.20 3.97 -9.53
C PRO A 146 -6.07 2.81 -10.03
N PRO A 147 -5.56 1.91 -10.88
CA PRO A 147 -6.26 0.65 -11.14
C PRO A 147 -6.13 -0.28 -9.93
N TRP A 148 -7.05 -1.24 -9.79
CA TRP A 148 -6.92 -2.31 -8.79
C TRP A 148 -5.66 -3.16 -9.01
N ILE A 149 -5.34 -3.42 -10.28
CA ILE A 149 -4.14 -4.15 -10.70
C ILE A 149 -3.36 -3.28 -11.69
N PRO A 150 -2.12 -2.87 -11.35
CA PRO A 150 -1.27 -2.14 -12.28
C PRO A 150 -0.92 -3.00 -13.51
N ALA A 151 -1.11 -2.45 -14.72
CA ALA A 151 -0.78 -3.15 -15.98
C ALA A 151 0.73 -3.40 -16.16
N SER A 152 1.58 -2.66 -15.45
CA SER A 152 3.02 -2.91 -15.37
C SER A 152 3.52 -2.55 -13.98
N ARG A 153 4.53 -3.29 -13.49
CA ARG A 153 5.27 -2.93 -12.28
C ARG A 153 6.09 -1.68 -12.59
N THR A 154 5.48 -0.51 -12.39
CA THR A 154 6.18 0.75 -12.59
C THR A 154 7.15 0.97 -11.43
N VAL A 155 8.37 1.37 -11.76
CA VAL A 155 9.43 1.71 -10.81
C VAL A 155 8.91 2.86 -9.92
N ASP A 156 9.12 2.76 -8.61
CA ASP A 156 8.58 3.70 -7.64
C ASP A 156 9.12 5.13 -7.87
N ASP A 157 8.40 6.19 -7.53
CA ASP A 157 8.84 7.58 -7.81
C ASP A 157 10.17 7.92 -7.11
N TRP A 158 10.50 7.26 -6.00
CA TRP A 158 11.80 7.41 -5.34
C TRP A 158 12.93 6.62 -6.02
N GLN A 159 12.59 5.63 -6.84
CA GLN A 159 13.51 4.81 -7.61
C GLN A 159 13.78 5.40 -9.02
N THR A 160 13.10 6.50 -9.37
CA THR A 160 13.28 7.19 -10.65
C THR A 160 13.38 8.70 -10.44
N SER A 161 14.52 9.29 -10.81
CA SER A 161 14.70 10.74 -10.87
C SER A 161 14.71 11.23 -12.32
N ALA A 162 14.33 12.48 -12.56
CA ALA A 162 14.47 13.13 -13.88
C ALA A 162 15.94 13.11 -14.38
N TRP A 163 16.89 12.90 -13.48
CA TRP A 163 18.32 12.79 -13.77
C TRP A 163 18.77 11.36 -14.04
N ASP A 164 17.92 10.34 -13.84
CA ASP A 164 18.28 8.93 -14.09
C ASP A 164 18.43 8.65 -15.58
N HIS A 165 17.74 9.39 -16.45
CA HIS A 165 18.02 9.37 -17.89
C HIS A 165 19.41 9.91 -18.26
N PHE A 166 20.02 10.71 -17.39
CA PHE A 166 21.37 11.27 -17.55
C PHE A 166 22.42 10.55 -16.70
N ALA A 167 22.00 9.73 -15.73
CA ALA A 167 22.86 8.93 -14.89
C ALA A 167 23.20 7.60 -15.59
N GLN A 168 24.47 7.19 -15.54
CA GLN A 168 24.94 5.90 -16.07
C GLN A 168 24.53 4.69 -15.19
N TRP A 169 23.42 4.78 -14.46
CA TRP A 169 22.92 3.71 -13.60
C TRP A 169 21.61 3.18 -14.15
N SER A 170 21.61 1.91 -14.57
CA SER A 170 20.40 1.20 -15.00
C SER A 170 19.66 0.60 -13.80
N PRO A 171 18.35 0.33 -13.90
CA PRO A 171 17.60 -0.41 -12.89
C PRO A 171 18.25 -1.76 -12.51
N GLU A 172 18.83 -2.46 -13.48
CA GLU A 172 19.59 -3.70 -13.29
C GLU A 172 20.81 -3.49 -12.37
N LYS A 173 21.47 -2.34 -12.49
CA LYS A 173 22.62 -1.95 -11.66
C LYS A 173 22.20 -1.65 -10.22
N LEU A 174 20.99 -1.13 -10.00
CA LEU A 174 20.43 -0.91 -8.67
C LEU A 174 20.07 -2.24 -7.99
N GLU A 175 19.52 -3.20 -8.73
CA GLU A 175 19.28 -4.56 -8.21
C GLU A 175 20.60 -5.25 -7.85
N GLU A 176 21.63 -5.13 -8.70
CA GLU A 176 22.97 -5.67 -8.45
C GLU A 176 23.62 -5.04 -7.20
N ILE A 177 23.52 -3.72 -7.02
CA ILE A 177 24.05 -3.02 -5.85
C ILE A 177 23.29 -3.43 -4.58
N THR A 178 21.96 -3.51 -4.66
CA THR A 178 21.13 -3.93 -3.53
C THR A 178 21.49 -5.35 -3.10
N HIS A 179 21.65 -6.27 -4.06
CA HIS A 179 22.07 -7.64 -3.80
C HIS A 179 23.45 -7.70 -3.13
N ASN A 180 24.43 -6.96 -3.67
CA ASN A 180 25.78 -6.87 -3.12
C ASN A 180 25.81 -6.32 -1.68
N ILE A 181 25.00 -5.29 -1.37
CA ILE A 181 24.90 -4.73 -0.01
C ILE A 181 24.31 -5.75 0.97
N VAL A 182 23.25 -6.46 0.56
CA VAL A 182 22.62 -7.50 1.38
C VAL A 182 23.59 -8.65 1.66
N ASP A 183 24.32 -9.10 0.65
CA ASP A 183 25.31 -10.18 0.78
C ASP A 183 26.50 -9.76 1.63
N HIS A 184 27.00 -8.53 1.47
CA HIS A 184 28.06 -8.02 2.31
C HIS A 184 27.62 -7.95 3.78
N ARG A 185 26.39 -7.52 4.05
CA ARG A 185 25.83 -7.49 5.41
C ARG A 185 25.71 -8.88 6.03
N LYS A 186 25.28 -9.88 5.25
CA LYS A 186 25.23 -11.29 5.70
C LYS A 186 26.63 -11.82 6.00
N LYS A 187 27.59 -11.55 5.13
CA LYS A 187 28.98 -12.00 5.30
C LYS A 187 29.63 -11.38 6.52
N VAL A 188 29.48 -10.07 6.72
CA VAL A 188 29.98 -9.35 7.92
C VAL A 188 29.36 -9.92 9.20
N ARG A 189 28.07 -10.28 9.18
CA ARG A 189 27.39 -10.89 10.31
C ARG A 189 27.92 -12.30 10.60
N ALA A 190 28.13 -13.12 9.58
CA ALA A 190 28.71 -14.46 9.71
C ALA A 190 30.15 -14.42 10.27
N THR A 191 31.00 -13.52 9.77
CA THR A 191 32.37 -13.35 10.32
C THR A 191 32.36 -12.90 11.78
N ARG A 192 31.40 -12.05 12.18
CA ARG A 192 31.24 -11.65 13.60
C ARG A 192 30.80 -12.81 14.48
N GLU A 193 29.95 -13.70 13.97
CA GLU A 193 29.48 -14.88 14.70
C GLU A 193 30.59 -15.94 14.84
N GLU A 194 31.46 -16.08 13.82
CA GLU A 194 32.66 -16.93 13.83
C GLU A 194 33.76 -16.40 14.78
N GLU A 195 34.04 -15.10 14.76
CA GLU A 195 34.97 -14.45 15.70
C GLU A 195 34.48 -14.58 17.16
N HIS A 196 33.16 -14.52 17.38
CA HIS A 196 32.57 -14.72 18.70
C HIS A 196 32.71 -16.18 19.17
N HIS A 197 32.53 -17.16 18.28
CA HIS A 197 32.73 -18.59 18.60
C HIS A 197 34.20 -18.96 18.85
N GLN A 198 35.15 -18.34 18.13
CA GLN A 198 36.57 -18.54 18.37
C GLN A 198 37.03 -17.91 19.69
N HIS A 199 36.48 -16.74 20.05
CA HIS A 199 36.78 -16.12 21.35
C HIS A 199 36.19 -16.88 22.55
N THR A 200 35.02 -17.51 22.40
CA THR A 200 34.45 -18.35 23.48
C THR A 200 35.15 -19.70 23.59
N SER A 201 35.54 -20.33 22.47
CA SER A 201 36.29 -21.59 22.48
C SER A 201 37.72 -21.43 23.00
N GLY A 202 38.41 -20.32 22.70
CA GLY A 202 39.74 -20.03 23.23
C GLY A 202 39.75 -19.67 24.73
N ALA A 203 38.65 -19.17 25.26
CA ALA A 203 38.48 -18.90 26.69
C ALA A 203 38.26 -20.18 27.51
N GLU A 204 37.65 -21.21 26.91
CA GLU A 204 37.49 -22.54 27.55
C GLU A 204 38.80 -23.34 27.58
N GLU A 205 39.64 -23.27 26.53
CA GLU A 205 40.93 -23.96 26.52
C GLU A 205 41.96 -23.36 27.50
N GLN A 206 41.97 -22.04 27.70
CA GLN A 206 42.85 -21.39 28.68
C GLN A 206 42.46 -21.67 30.15
N HIS A 207 41.21 -22.07 30.40
CA HIS A 207 40.77 -22.45 31.75
C HIS A 207 41.12 -23.91 32.10
N VAL A 208 41.33 -24.78 31.11
CA VAL A 208 41.74 -26.18 31.32
C VAL A 208 43.24 -26.30 31.59
N GLU A 209 44.09 -25.47 30.97
CA GLU A 209 45.55 -25.50 31.21
C GLU A 209 46.00 -24.92 32.55
N LYS A 210 45.19 -24.08 33.21
CA LYS A 210 45.51 -23.53 34.55
C LYS A 210 45.03 -24.40 35.72
N GLY A 211 44.44 -25.56 35.45
CA GLY A 211 43.90 -26.48 36.46
C GLY A 211 44.78 -27.67 36.84
N VAL A 212 45.98 -27.80 36.26
CA VAL A 212 46.92 -28.90 36.58
C VAL A 212 48.29 -28.34 36.98
N SER A 213 48.41 -27.96 38.25
CA SER A 213 49.65 -27.94 39.05
C SER A 213 49.30 -27.89 40.52
#